data_AF-A0A4Q0XSS2-F1
#
_entry.id   AF-A0A4Q0XSS2-F1
#
_cell.length_a   1.000
_cell.length_b   1.000
_cell.length_c   1.000
_cell.angle_alpha   90.00
_cell.angle_beta   90.00
_cell.angle_gamma   90.00
#
_symmetry.space_group_name_H-M   'P 1'
#
loop_
_entity.id
_entity.type
_entity.pdbx_description
1 polymer ?
#
loop_
_entity_poly.entity_id
_entity_poly.type
_entity_poly.pdbx_seq_one_letter_code
_entity_poly.pdbx_strand_id
1 'polypeptide(L)'
;MVIEKFSQNIINSGILRLYIATGFFGSLIFFVINADLFTPIEMMFGIVAVTVVLKGIANIMLALLVGLFSLDNKRDELEFKHNTDKIDSLLADLTIQESSAN
;
A
#
# COMPACT_ATOMS: atom_id res chain seq x y z
N MET A 1 -0.91 -13.97 9.32
CA MET A 1 -0.87 -13.24 8.04
C MET A 1 -0.17 -11.89 8.26
N VAL A 2 1.05 -11.72 7.75
CA VAL A 2 1.87 -10.50 7.99
C VAL A 2 1.19 -9.26 7.38
N ILE A 3 0.60 -9.41 6.21
CA ILE A 3 -0.12 -8.36 5.47
C ILE A 3 -1.33 -7.81 6.25
N GLU A 4 -2.06 -8.69 6.91
CA GLU A 4 -3.26 -8.34 7.68
C GLU A 4 -2.92 -7.52 8.93
N LYS A 5 -1.85 -7.92 9.64
CA LYS A 5 -1.31 -7.17 10.79
C LYS A 5 -0.76 -5.81 10.37
N PHE A 6 -0.12 -5.73 9.20
CA PHE A 6 0.38 -4.47 8.64
C PHE A 6 -0.77 -3.51 8.28
N SER A 7 -1.80 -4.00 7.57
CA SER A 7 -2.99 -3.21 7.25
C SER A 7 -3.70 -2.71 8.51
N GLN A 8 -3.91 -3.58 9.50
CA GLN A 8 -4.48 -3.20 10.79
C GLN A 8 -3.62 -2.17 11.53
N ASN A 9 -2.29 -2.28 11.48
CA ASN A 9 -1.40 -1.29 12.07
C ASN A 9 -1.49 0.07 11.38
N ILE A 10 -1.59 0.13 10.04
CA ILE A 10 -1.75 1.40 9.31
C ILE A 10 -3.12 2.03 9.58
N ILE A 11 -4.18 1.22 9.64
CA ILE A 11 -5.51 1.72 9.94
C ILE A 11 -5.58 2.23 11.40
N ASN A 12 -4.98 1.50 12.33
CA ASN A 12 -4.95 1.87 13.75
C ASN A 12 -3.98 3.00 14.08
N SER A 13 -2.91 3.21 13.29
CA SER A 13 -2.00 4.35 13.47
C SER A 13 -2.69 5.69 13.24
N GLY A 14 -3.85 5.68 12.58
CA GLY A 14 -4.62 6.90 12.31
C GLY A 14 -3.97 7.81 11.28
N ILE A 15 -2.91 7.36 10.58
CA ILE A 15 -2.18 8.21 9.63
C ILE A 15 -3.06 8.66 8.46
N LEU A 16 -3.97 7.79 8.01
CA LEU A 16 -4.97 8.13 6.99
C LEU A 16 -5.99 9.14 7.51
N ARG A 17 -6.34 9.08 8.81
CA ARG A 17 -7.23 10.08 9.43
C ARG A 17 -6.54 11.43 9.54
N LEU A 18 -5.25 11.45 9.89
CA LEU A 18 -4.45 12.67 9.92
C LEU A 18 -4.36 13.30 8.52
N TYR A 19 -4.10 12.50 7.49
CA TYR A 19 -4.08 12.96 6.09
C TYR A 19 -5.41 13.63 5.69
N ILE A 20 -6.54 12.97 5.95
CA ILE A 20 -7.87 13.53 5.65
C ILE A 20 -8.12 14.79 6.48
N ALA A 21 -7.75 14.80 7.77
CA ALA A 21 -7.92 15.95 8.66
C ALA A 21 -7.11 17.16 8.17
N THR A 22 -5.85 16.97 7.77
CA THR A 22 -5.03 18.05 7.21
C THR A 22 -5.64 18.62 5.94
N GLY A 23 -6.16 17.76 5.04
CA GLY A 23 -6.87 18.23 3.84
C GLY A 23 -8.16 18.98 4.17
N PHE A 24 -8.93 18.52 5.15
CA PHE A 24 -10.14 19.20 5.63
C PHE A 24 -9.81 20.59 6.19
N PHE A 25 -8.85 20.70 7.10
CA PHE A 25 -8.43 22.00 7.63
C PHE A 25 -7.83 22.91 6.56
N GLY A 26 -7.08 22.36 5.61
CA GLY A 26 -6.59 23.11 4.45
C GLY A 26 -7.73 23.68 3.60
N SER A 27 -8.78 22.88 3.34
CA SER A 27 -9.96 23.33 2.61
C SER A 27 -10.74 24.42 3.36
N LEU A 28 -10.84 24.31 4.69
CA LEU A 28 -11.45 25.36 5.52
C LEU A 28 -10.69 26.68 5.39
N ILE A 29 -9.36 26.64 5.53
CA ILE A 29 -8.52 27.83 5.39
C ILE A 29 -8.68 28.43 3.99
N PHE A 30 -8.67 27.60 2.95
CA PHE A 30 -8.87 28.04 1.57
C PHE A 30 -10.19 28.78 1.38
N PHE A 31 -11.31 28.22 1.84
CA PHE A 31 -12.62 28.86 1.70
C PHE A 31 -12.77 30.11 2.56
N VAL A 32 -12.16 30.15 3.75
CA VAL A 32 -12.18 31.34 4.61
C VAL A 32 -11.38 32.49 3.99
N ILE A 33 -10.20 32.23 3.42
CA ILE A 33 -9.40 33.26 2.76
C ILE A 33 -10.11 33.80 1.51
N ASN A 34 -10.86 32.94 0.81
CA ASN A 34 -11.57 33.28 -0.42
C ASN A 34 -13.08 33.47 -0.18
N ALA A 35 -13.49 33.89 1.02
CA ALA A 35 -14.90 33.94 1.40
C ALA A 35 -15.74 34.86 0.49
N ASP A 36 -15.14 35.88 -0.10
CA ASP A 36 -15.82 36.81 -1.02
C ASP A 36 -16.15 36.17 -2.39
N LEU A 37 -15.50 35.05 -2.73
CA LEU A 37 -15.65 34.37 -4.03
C LEU A 37 -16.69 33.24 -4.01
N PHE A 38 -17.13 32.81 -2.82
CA PHE A 38 -17.99 31.63 -2.68
C PHE A 38 -19.18 31.93 -1.78
N THR A 39 -20.34 31.37 -2.11
CA THR A 39 -21.48 31.40 -1.19
C THR A 39 -21.28 30.39 -0.05
N PRO A 40 -21.90 30.58 1.13
CA PRO A 40 -21.79 29.62 2.23
C PRO A 40 -22.20 28.19 1.86
N ILE A 41 -23.18 28.04 0.95
CA ILE A 41 -23.64 26.74 0.45
C ILE A 41 -22.56 26.08 -0.41
N GLU A 42 -21.93 26.83 -1.31
CA GLU A 42 -20.84 26.33 -2.15
C GLU A 42 -19.61 25.94 -1.32
N MET A 43 -19.28 26.70 -0.27
CA MET A 43 -18.20 26.34 0.65
C MET A 43 -18.50 25.01 1.34
N MET A 44 -19.71 24.81 1.86
CA MET A 44 -20.11 23.54 2.47
C MET A 44 -20.00 22.38 1.48
N PHE A 45 -20.53 22.55 0.27
CA PHE A 45 -20.50 21.50 -0.75
C PHE A 45 -19.07 21.20 -1.20
N GLY A 46 -18.25 22.23 -1.36
CA GLY A 46 -16.83 22.14 -1.70
C GLY A 46 -16.03 21.39 -0.64
N ILE A 47 -16.19 21.74 0.63
CA ILE A 47 -15.51 21.06 1.75
C ILE A 47 -15.90 19.58 1.79
N VAL A 48 -17.20 19.27 1.65
CA VAL A 48 -17.68 17.88 1.63
C VAL A 48 -17.10 17.13 0.43
N ALA A 49 -17.15 17.72 -0.78
CA ALA A 49 -16.62 17.11 -2.00
C ALA A 49 -15.12 16.83 -1.89
N VAL A 50 -14.33 17.81 -1.44
CA VAL A 50 -12.89 17.66 -1.22
C VAL A 50 -12.62 16.55 -0.20
N THR A 51 -13.36 16.54 0.91
CA THR A 51 -13.20 15.51 1.95
C THR A 51 -13.52 14.10 1.44
N VAL A 52 -14.55 13.94 0.61
CA VAL A 52 -14.91 12.66 -0.01
C VAL A 52 -13.79 12.20 -0.97
N VAL A 53 -13.25 13.11 -1.78
CA VAL A 53 -12.13 12.81 -2.68
C VAL A 53 -10.88 12.39 -1.89
N LEU A 54 -10.50 13.13 -0.85
CA LEU A 54 -9.37 12.78 0.02
C LEU A 54 -9.55 11.39 0.66
N LYS A 55 -10.76 11.07 1.11
CA LYS A 55 -11.08 9.76 1.67
C LYS A 55 -10.98 8.65 0.63
N GLY A 56 -11.40 8.92 -0.61
CA GLY A 56 -11.21 8.02 -1.75
C GLY A 56 -9.74 7.74 -2.03
N ILE A 57 -8.92 8.79 -2.09
CA ILE A 57 -7.46 8.68 -2.30
C ILE A 57 -6.80 7.88 -1.18
N ALA A 58 -7.19 8.12 0.08
CA ALA A 58 -6.66 7.39 1.23
C ALA A 58 -6.92 5.87 1.13
N ASN A 59 -8.11 5.47 0.67
CA ASN A 59 -8.43 4.05 0.47
C ASN A 59 -7.64 3.43 -0.69
N ILE A 60 -7.47 4.16 -1.80
CA ILE A 60 -6.65 3.71 -2.93
C ILE A 60 -5.18 3.53 -2.49
N MET A 61 -4.66 4.48 -1.72
CA MET A 61 -3.31 4.41 -1.16
C MET A 61 -3.12 3.17 -0.28
N LEU A 62 -4.10 2.86 0.58
CA LEU A 62 -4.07 1.65 1.39
C LEU A 62 -4.09 0.38 0.51
N ALA A 63 -4.92 0.34 -0.52
CA ALA A 63 -5.00 -0.78 -1.45
C ALA A 63 -3.67 -1.00 -2.19
N LEU A 64 -3.02 0.08 -2.65
CA LEU A 64 -1.72 0.02 -3.31
C LEU A 64 -0.60 -0.45 -2.36
N LEU A 65 -0.58 0.03 -1.12
CA LEU A 65 0.37 -0.42 -0.11
C LEU A 65 0.24 -1.92 0.15
N VAL A 66 -0.98 -2.41 0.34
CA VAL A 66 -1.25 -3.84 0.50
C VAL A 66 -0.81 -4.63 -0.74
N GLY A 67 -1.09 -4.10 -1.93
CA GLY A 67 -0.67 -4.70 -3.20
C GLY A 67 0.85 -4.84 -3.32
N LEU A 68 1.61 -3.77 -3.06
CA LEU A 68 3.08 -3.78 -3.10
C LEU A 68 3.67 -4.82 -2.15
N PHE A 69 3.23 -4.81 -0.89
CA PHE A 69 3.69 -5.79 0.11
C PHE A 69 3.39 -7.23 -0.29
N SER A 70 2.23 -7.48 -0.92
CA SER A 70 1.90 -8.82 -1.43
C SER A 70 2.80 -9.25 -2.59
N LEU A 71 3.23 -8.30 -3.42
CA LEU A 71 4.09 -8.54 -4.56
C LEU A 71 5.51 -8.88 -4.12
N ASP A 72 6.04 -8.14 -3.15
CA ASP A 72 7.36 -8.39 -2.56
C ASP A 72 7.40 -9.79 -1.93
N ASN A 73 6.36 -10.14 -1.15
CA ASN A 73 6.25 -11.47 -0.55
C ASN A 73 6.25 -12.59 -1.60
N LYS A 74 5.55 -12.40 -2.74
CA LYS A 74 5.54 -13.38 -3.85
C LYS A 74 6.89 -13.48 -4.55
N ARG A 75 7.64 -12.38 -4.62
CA ARG A 75 8.97 -12.37 -5.24
C ARG A 75 9.96 -13.19 -4.40
N ASP A 76 9.94 -13.01 -3.09
CA ASP A 76 10.78 -13.76 -2.16
C ASP A 76 10.46 -15.27 -2.20
N GLU A 77 9.16 -15.61 -2.32
CA GLU A 77 8.71 -16.99 -2.49
C GLU A 77 9.23 -17.62 -3.80
N LEU A 78 9.21 -16.86 -4.91
CA LEU A 78 9.73 -17.32 -6.20
C LEU A 78 11.25 -17.50 -6.19
N GLU A 79 12.00 -16.60 -5.55
CA GLU A 79 13.45 -16.69 -5.43
C GLU A 79 13.87 -17.90 -4.59
N PHE A 80 13.16 -18.16 -3.47
CA PHE A 80 13.37 -19.34 -2.66
C PHE A 80 13.16 -20.62 -3.49
N LYS A 81 12.03 -20.72 -4.20
CA LYS A 81 11.72 -21.89 -5.02
C LYS A 81 12.76 -22.13 -6.12
N HIS A 82 13.17 -21.08 -6.82
CA HIS A 82 14.20 -21.17 -7.85
C HIS A 82 15.55 -21.64 -7.28
N ASN A 83 15.93 -21.19 -6.08
CA ASN A 83 17.15 -21.65 -5.43
C ASN A 83 17.05 -23.11 -4.99
N THR A 84 15.90 -23.57 -4.50
CA THR A 84 15.66 -24.99 -4.20
C THR A 84 15.80 -25.86 -5.45
N ASP A 85 15.12 -25.49 -6.54
CA ASP A 85 15.18 -26.25 -7.81
C ASP A 85 16.62 -26.36 -8.34
N LYS A 86 17.43 -25.30 -8.16
CA LYS A 86 18.84 -25.28 -8.55
C LYS A 86 19.72 -26.14 -7.66
N ILE A 87 19.45 -26.20 -6.35
CA ILE A 87 20.17 -27.10 -5.44
C ILE A 87 19.84 -28.55 -5.79
N ASP A 88 18.57 -28.86 -6.06
CA ASP A 88 18.14 -30.20 -6.44
C ASP A 88 18.79 -30.65 -7.75
N SER A 89 18.91 -29.75 -8.74
CA SER A 89 19.63 -30.06 -9.98
C SER A 89 21.13 -30.32 -9.76
N LEU A 90 21.79 -29.52 -8.91
CA LEU A 90 23.20 -29.72 -8.58
C LEU A 90 23.43 -31.02 -7.81
N LEU A 91 22.52 -31.39 -6.91
CA LEU A 91 22.56 -32.67 -6.20
C LEU A 91 22.36 -33.85 -7.15
N ALA A 92 21.44 -33.74 -8.11
CA ALA A 92 21.25 -34.76 -9.14
C ALA A 92 22.51 -34.92 -10.01
N ASP A 93 23.12 -33.82 -10.44
CA ASP A 93 24.36 -33.84 -11.22
C ASP A 93 25.53 -34.47 -10.44
N LEU A 94 25.68 -34.13 -9.15
CA LEU A 94 26.69 -34.75 -8.27
C LEU A 94 26.47 -36.26 -8.13
N THR A 95 25.23 -36.69 -7.99
CA THR A 95 24.88 -38.12 -7.88
C THR A 95 25.21 -38.87 -9.17
N ILE A 96 24.93 -38.26 -10.33
CA ILE A 96 25.30 -38.80 -11.65
C ILE A 96 26.83 -38.89 -11.77
N GLN A 97 27.55 -37.86 -11.35
CA GLN A 97 29.01 -37.81 -11.40
C GLN A 97 29.66 -38.87 -10.50
N GLU A 98 29.17 -39.08 -9.28
CA GLU A 98 29.63 -40.17 -8.40
C GLU A 98 29.35 -41.55 -9.00
N SER A 99 28.18 -41.74 -9.62
CA SER A 99 27.83 -43.01 -10.26
C SER A 99 28.59 -43.30 -11.55
N SER A 100 29.18 -42.28 -12.20
CA SER A 100 30.05 -42.43 -13.37
C SER A 100 31.55 -42.54 -13.02
N ALA A 101 31.93 -42.24 -11.77
CA ALA A 101 33.31 -42.32 -11.28
C ALA A 101 33.66 -43.67 -10.61
N ASN A 102 32.67 -44.56 -10.45
CA ASN A 102 32.83 -45.98 -10.04
C ASN A 102 32.58 -46.92 -11.21
#